data_AF-A0A7S4BEE5-F1
#
_entry.id   AF-A0A7S4BEE5-F1
#
_cell.length_a   1.000
_cell.length_b   1.000
_cell.length_c   1.000
_cell.angle_alpha   90.00
_cell.angle_beta   90.00
_cell.angle_gamma   90.00
#
_symmetry.space_group_name_H-M   'P 1'
#
loop_
_entity.id
_entity.type
_entity.pdbx_description
1 polymer ?
#
loop_
_entity_poly.entity_id
_entity_poly.type
_entity_poly.pdbx_seq_one_letter_code
_entity_poly.pdbx_strand_id
1 'polypeptide(L)'
;ARSDGIIGAGLFTRWLRAFYAVLATILVCPIGDVVPASVVENVAWLFVIVVGVTVNAALIGAISSTLTSLDEQATLAEERASELEAFMAAFKLPRALRKTITEFSEEHWRLTRGYNEQHILAHLPKSIQQSLLLVRHGPALRRLPFLSTLSPEALLLLLSASYETVAPAGACVYRASDVASDVFVVMSGKMRLLRYSQLSPA
;
A
#
# COMPACT_ATOMS: atom_id res chain seq x y z
N ALA A 1 -49.91 23.15 -23.62
CA ALA A 1 -50.34 21.76 -23.82
C ALA A 1 -49.81 20.79 -22.75
N ARG A 2 -48.51 20.78 -22.37
CA ARG A 2 -48.00 19.85 -21.32
C ARG A 2 -47.72 20.50 -19.95
N SER A 3 -47.58 21.83 -19.88
CA SER A 3 -47.47 22.62 -18.65
C SER A 3 -48.77 22.71 -17.85
N ASP A 4 -49.90 22.59 -18.53
CA ASP A 4 -51.21 22.96 -18.00
C ASP A 4 -51.75 21.94 -16.97
N GLY A 5 -51.23 20.70 -17.00
CA GLY A 5 -51.53 19.66 -16.01
C GLY A 5 -50.72 19.74 -14.70
N ILE A 6 -49.70 20.61 -14.62
CA ILE A 6 -48.82 20.72 -13.44
C ILE A 6 -49.36 21.75 -12.44
N ILE A 7 -50.04 22.79 -12.94
CA ILE A 7 -50.57 23.89 -12.12
C ILE A 7 -51.75 23.40 -11.25
N GLY A 8 -52.52 22.42 -11.73
CA GLY A 8 -53.59 21.75 -10.98
C GLY A 8 -53.17 20.51 -10.19
N ALA A 9 -51.89 20.11 -10.24
CA ALA A 9 -51.39 18.94 -9.52
C ALA A 9 -51.10 19.24 -8.04
N GLY A 10 -51.24 18.23 -7.19
CA GLY A 10 -50.92 18.33 -5.76
C GLY A 10 -49.47 18.78 -5.52
N LEU A 11 -49.22 19.43 -4.37
CA LEU A 11 -47.92 20.00 -4.01
C LEU A 11 -46.78 18.97 -4.11
N PHE A 12 -47.03 17.72 -3.70
CA PHE A 12 -46.07 16.63 -3.78
C PHE A 12 -45.63 16.34 -5.22
N THR A 13 -46.55 16.29 -6.17
CA THR A 13 -46.25 16.05 -7.59
C THR A 13 -45.39 17.15 -8.19
N ARG A 14 -45.65 18.41 -7.80
CA ARG A 14 -44.87 19.57 -8.24
C ARG A 14 -43.44 19.54 -7.68
N TRP A 15 -43.31 19.25 -6.39
CA TRP A 15 -41.99 19.09 -5.74
C TRP A 15 -41.19 17.94 -6.34
N LEU A 16 -41.81 16.76 -6.49
CA LEU A 16 -41.15 15.57 -7.03
C LEU A 16 -40.63 15.82 -8.45
N ARG A 17 -41.40 16.51 -9.28
CA ARG A 17 -41.00 16.85 -10.64
C ARG A 17 -39.86 17.87 -10.69
N ALA A 18 -39.87 18.87 -9.80
CA ALA A 18 -38.77 19.82 -9.69
C ALA A 18 -37.48 19.14 -9.21
N PHE A 19 -37.59 18.27 -8.19
CA PHE A 19 -36.46 17.48 -7.68
C PHE A 19 -35.89 16.55 -8.75
N TYR A 20 -36.77 15.85 -9.48
CA TYR A 20 -36.40 15.00 -10.61
C TYR A 20 -35.62 15.78 -11.68
N ALA A 21 -36.09 16.96 -12.07
CA ALA A 21 -35.41 17.77 -13.08
C ALA A 21 -34.02 18.24 -12.63
N VAL A 22 -33.88 18.67 -11.38
CA VAL A 22 -32.58 19.05 -10.80
C VAL A 22 -31.64 17.85 -10.73
N LEU A 23 -32.13 16.70 -10.27
CA LEU A 23 -31.35 15.47 -10.17
C LEU A 23 -30.86 14.99 -11.55
N ALA A 24 -31.74 15.01 -12.55
CA ALA A 24 -31.40 14.67 -13.93
C ALA A 24 -30.29 15.58 -14.48
N THR A 25 -30.29 16.85 -14.11
CA THR A 25 -29.25 17.82 -14.50
C THR A 25 -27.92 17.58 -13.82
N ILE A 26 -27.93 17.26 -12.51
CA ILE A 26 -26.73 16.89 -11.76
C ILE A 26 -26.10 15.62 -12.35
N LEU A 27 -26.92 14.63 -12.73
CA LEU A 27 -26.47 13.38 -13.33
C LEU A 27 -26.13 13.50 -14.83
N VAL A 28 -26.25 14.70 -15.42
CA VAL A 28 -26.04 14.95 -16.86
C VAL A 28 -26.88 14.00 -17.73
N CYS A 29 -28.11 13.73 -17.30
CA CYS A 29 -29.10 12.96 -18.04
C CYS A 29 -30.15 13.94 -18.57
N PRO A 30 -29.99 14.48 -19.79
CA PRO A 30 -30.94 15.43 -20.34
C PRO A 30 -32.24 14.71 -20.68
N ILE A 31 -33.26 14.90 -19.85
CA ILE A 31 -34.60 14.40 -20.10
C ILE A 31 -35.43 15.63 -20.49
N GLY A 32 -35.83 15.70 -21.76
CA GLY A 32 -36.48 16.87 -22.36
C GLY A 32 -37.93 17.10 -21.92
N ASP A 33 -38.29 16.70 -20.70
CA ASP A 33 -39.66 16.74 -20.18
C ASP A 33 -39.97 18.00 -19.35
N VAL A 34 -38.93 18.75 -18.96
CA VAL A 34 -39.02 20.07 -18.30
C VAL A 34 -38.21 21.09 -19.11
N VAL A 35 -38.91 21.90 -19.90
CA VAL A 35 -38.29 22.93 -20.74
C VAL A 35 -38.74 24.31 -20.25
N PRO A 36 -37.81 25.25 -19.98
CA PRO A 36 -38.16 26.63 -19.66
C PRO A 36 -38.96 27.27 -20.79
N ALA A 37 -40.06 27.95 -20.45
CA ALA A 37 -40.92 28.65 -21.41
C ALA A 37 -40.65 30.16 -21.44
N SER A 38 -40.13 30.72 -20.33
CA SER A 38 -39.84 32.15 -20.20
C SER A 38 -38.34 32.47 -20.11
N VAL A 39 -37.98 33.72 -20.43
CA VAL A 39 -36.59 34.22 -20.30
C VAL A 39 -36.08 34.11 -18.86
N VAL A 40 -36.95 34.37 -17.87
CA VAL A 40 -36.60 34.25 -16.45
C VAL A 40 -36.31 32.79 -16.07
N GLU A 41 -37.14 31.85 -16.54
CA GLU A 41 -36.92 30.42 -16.32
C GLU A 41 -35.64 29.92 -17.02
N ASN A 42 -35.31 30.46 -18.20
CA ASN A 42 -34.07 30.15 -18.91
C ASN A 42 -32.83 30.54 -18.09
N VAL A 43 -32.83 31.75 -17.51
CA VAL A 43 -31.72 32.23 -16.66
C VAL A 43 -31.59 31.39 -15.39
N ALA A 44 -32.70 31.04 -14.75
CA ALA A 44 -32.71 30.16 -13.58
C ALA A 44 -32.16 28.76 -13.92
N TRP A 45 -32.58 28.19 -15.05
CA TRP A 45 -32.08 26.90 -15.53
C TRP A 45 -30.60 26.92 -15.85
N LEU A 46 -30.09 28.00 -16.45
CA LEU A 46 -28.66 28.15 -16.71
C LEU A 46 -27.85 28.07 -15.42
N PHE A 47 -28.31 28.74 -14.34
CA PHE A 47 -27.65 28.66 -13.03
C PHE A 47 -27.66 27.23 -12.47
N VAL A 48 -28.80 26.53 -12.56
CA VAL A 48 -28.92 25.12 -12.11
C VAL A 48 -27.98 24.21 -12.88
N ILE A 49 -27.84 24.40 -14.20
CA ILE A 49 -26.92 23.62 -15.03
C ILE A 49 -25.47 23.87 -14.62
N VAL A 50 -25.05 25.12 -14.42
CA VAL A 50 -23.67 25.45 -13.99
C VAL A 50 -23.35 24.80 -12.64
N VAL A 51 -24.26 24.89 -11.68
CA VAL A 51 -24.11 24.24 -10.37
C VAL A 51 -24.06 22.72 -10.54
N GLY A 52 -24.96 22.13 -11.33
CA GLY A 52 -25.01 20.69 -11.58
C GLY A 52 -23.73 20.15 -12.19
N VAL A 53 -23.18 20.82 -13.21
CA VAL A 53 -21.91 20.46 -13.84
C VAL A 53 -20.75 20.54 -12.85
N THR A 54 -20.72 21.57 -12.00
CA THR A 54 -19.69 21.74 -10.97
C THR A 54 -19.73 20.60 -9.94
N VAL A 55 -20.92 20.25 -9.45
CA VAL A 55 -21.11 19.13 -8.51
C VAL A 55 -20.71 17.80 -9.16
N ASN A 56 -21.10 17.57 -10.41
CA ASN A 56 -20.75 16.36 -11.15
C ASN A 56 -19.22 16.24 -11.36
N ALA A 57 -18.55 17.33 -11.74
CA ALA A 57 -17.10 17.35 -11.88
C ALA A 57 -16.38 17.02 -10.56
N ALA A 58 -16.85 17.57 -9.43
CA ALA A 58 -16.33 17.26 -8.11
C ALA A 58 -16.54 15.79 -7.72
N LEU A 59 -17.72 15.23 -8.02
CA LEU A 59 -18.03 13.82 -7.77
C LEU A 59 -17.10 12.89 -8.56
N ILE A 60 -16.92 13.15 -9.87
CA ILE A 60 -15.99 12.40 -10.71
C ILE A 60 -14.58 12.51 -10.14
N GLY A 61 -14.14 13.73 -9.76
CA GLY A 61 -12.83 13.95 -9.15
C GLY A 61 -12.60 13.14 -7.87
N ALA A 62 -13.62 13.05 -7.00
CA ALA A 62 -13.55 12.26 -5.77
C ALA A 62 -13.50 10.74 -6.03
N ILE A 63 -14.25 10.26 -7.03
CA ILE A 63 -14.20 8.85 -7.46
C ILE A 63 -12.83 8.53 -8.04
N SER A 64 -12.32 9.39 -8.93
CA SER A 64 -11.00 9.24 -9.55
C SER A 64 -9.89 9.24 -8.52
N SER A 65 -9.89 10.17 -7.55
CA SER A 65 -8.85 10.19 -6.51
C SER A 65 -8.87 8.95 -5.62
N THR A 66 -10.07 8.44 -5.31
CA THR A 66 -10.22 7.19 -4.56
C THR A 66 -9.67 6.00 -5.35
N LEU A 67 -10.01 5.90 -6.65
CA LEU A 67 -9.48 4.86 -7.53
C LEU A 67 -7.97 4.94 -7.66
N THR A 68 -7.41 6.13 -7.87
CA THR A 68 -5.96 6.33 -7.93
C THR A 68 -5.28 5.93 -6.63
N SER A 69 -5.83 6.26 -5.46
CA SER A 69 -5.22 5.85 -4.17
C SER A 69 -5.23 4.34 -3.92
N LEU A 70 -6.24 3.64 -4.45
CA LEU A 70 -6.31 2.17 -4.41
C LEU A 70 -5.31 1.55 -5.41
N ASP A 71 -5.17 2.16 -6.57
CA ASP A 71 -4.27 1.73 -7.63
C ASP A 71 -2.80 2.05 -7.31
N GLU A 72 -2.50 3.15 -6.62
CA GLU A 72 -1.15 3.53 -6.16
C GLU A 72 -0.51 2.42 -5.30
N GLN A 73 -1.29 1.71 -4.49
CA GLN A 73 -0.78 0.60 -3.70
C GLN A 73 -0.50 -0.67 -4.53
N ALA A 74 -1.24 -0.89 -5.61
CA ALA A 74 -1.07 -2.02 -6.52
C ALA A 74 0.05 -1.76 -7.54
N THR A 75 0.07 -0.56 -8.13
CA THR A 75 1.06 -0.11 -9.13
C THR A 75 2.48 -0.11 -8.59
N LEU A 76 2.72 0.39 -7.37
CA LEU A 76 4.06 0.37 -6.78
C LEU A 76 4.64 -1.05 -6.60
N ALA A 77 3.78 -2.03 -6.32
CA ALA A 77 4.20 -3.43 -6.21
C ALA A 77 4.52 -4.03 -7.60
N GLU A 78 3.69 -3.72 -8.59
CA GLU A 78 3.84 -4.18 -9.97
C GLU A 78 5.07 -3.55 -10.66
N GLU A 79 5.32 -2.26 -10.45
CA GLU A 79 6.51 -1.56 -10.94
C GLU A 79 7.80 -2.18 -10.41
N ARG A 80 7.88 -2.45 -9.10
CA ARG A 80 9.06 -3.10 -8.49
C ARG A 80 9.24 -4.54 -8.92
N ALA A 81 8.16 -5.30 -9.12
CA ALA A 81 8.24 -6.65 -9.65
C ALA A 81 8.78 -6.64 -11.10
N SER A 82 8.33 -5.69 -11.91
CA SER A 82 8.80 -5.47 -13.29
C SER A 82 10.29 -5.10 -13.33
N GLU A 83 10.73 -4.19 -12.44
CA GLU A 83 12.14 -3.80 -12.32
C GLU A 83 13.03 -4.99 -11.94
N LEU A 84 12.58 -5.82 -10.99
CA LEU A 84 13.30 -7.03 -10.59
C LEU A 84 13.39 -8.06 -11.73
N GLU A 85 12.31 -8.27 -12.48
CA GLU A 85 12.33 -9.14 -13.66
C GLU A 85 13.28 -8.62 -14.75
N ALA A 86 13.27 -7.31 -15.01
CA ALA A 86 14.20 -6.68 -15.95
C ALA A 86 15.67 -6.87 -15.52
N PHE A 87 15.97 -6.71 -14.23
CA PHE A 87 17.28 -6.99 -13.66
C PHE A 87 17.69 -8.46 -13.87
N MET A 88 16.82 -9.42 -13.51
CA MET A 88 17.10 -10.85 -13.68
C MET A 88 17.28 -11.25 -15.15
N ALA A 89 16.56 -10.60 -16.06
CA ALA A 89 16.70 -10.77 -17.49
C ALA A 89 18.04 -10.22 -18.01
N ALA A 90 18.44 -9.02 -17.59
CA ALA A 90 19.69 -8.38 -18.00
C ALA A 90 20.92 -9.21 -17.61
N PHE A 91 20.94 -9.75 -16.39
CA PHE A 91 22.02 -10.60 -15.89
C PHE A 91 21.94 -12.08 -16.32
N LYS A 92 20.94 -12.45 -17.13
CA LYS A 92 20.72 -13.82 -17.63
C LYS A 92 20.76 -14.88 -16.52
N LEU A 93 20.11 -14.60 -15.39
CA LEU A 93 20.14 -15.51 -14.24
C LEU A 93 19.49 -16.86 -14.58
N PRO A 94 20.05 -17.99 -14.12
CA PRO A 94 19.44 -19.31 -14.27
C PRO A 94 18.03 -19.37 -13.64
N ARG A 95 17.13 -20.19 -14.21
CA ARG A 95 15.73 -20.31 -13.74
C ARG A 95 15.60 -20.63 -12.25
N ALA A 96 16.48 -21.47 -11.72
CA ALA A 96 16.49 -21.82 -10.31
C ALA A 96 16.75 -20.59 -9.41
N LEU A 97 17.74 -19.77 -9.78
CA LEU A 97 18.10 -18.57 -9.02
C LEU A 97 17.03 -17.48 -9.13
N ARG A 98 16.41 -17.33 -10.32
CA ARG A 98 15.27 -16.41 -10.49
C ARG A 98 14.13 -16.75 -9.54
N LYS A 99 13.73 -18.02 -9.51
CA LYS A 99 12.66 -18.49 -8.62
C LYS A 99 12.96 -18.17 -7.16
N THR A 100 14.19 -18.43 -6.70
CA THR A 100 14.61 -18.11 -5.33
C THR A 100 14.57 -16.60 -5.04
N ILE A 101 15.00 -15.76 -5.99
CA ILE A 101 14.97 -14.29 -5.85
C ILE A 101 13.52 -13.78 -5.80
N THR A 102 12.64 -14.27 -6.67
CA THR A 102 11.23 -13.89 -6.69
C THR A 102 10.53 -14.29 -5.39
N GLU A 103 10.68 -15.55 -4.95
CA GLU A 103 10.10 -16.03 -3.68
C GLU A 103 10.61 -15.24 -2.47
N PHE A 104 11.92 -14.91 -2.45
CA PHE A 104 12.50 -14.07 -1.42
C PHE A 104 11.90 -12.65 -1.43
N SER A 105 11.77 -12.05 -2.62
CA SER A 105 11.23 -10.69 -2.77
C SER A 105 9.76 -10.60 -2.34
N GLU A 106 8.93 -11.59 -2.70
CA GLU A 106 7.52 -11.66 -2.28
C GLU A 106 7.39 -11.78 -0.76
N GLU A 107 8.19 -12.65 -0.14
CA GLU A 107 8.21 -12.80 1.32
C GLU A 107 8.69 -11.51 2.00
N HIS A 108 9.75 -10.90 1.47
CA HIS A 108 10.27 -9.64 1.98
C HIS A 108 9.22 -8.51 1.88
N TRP A 109 8.51 -8.42 0.76
CA TRP A 109 7.42 -7.46 0.57
C TRP A 109 6.30 -7.67 1.58
N ARG A 110 5.88 -8.93 1.80
CA ARG A 110 4.84 -9.27 2.77
C ARG A 110 5.21 -8.84 4.20
N LEU A 111 6.48 -9.03 4.57
CA LEU A 111 6.98 -8.70 5.91
C LEU A 111 7.16 -7.18 6.10
N THR A 112 7.70 -6.48 5.10
CA THR A 112 8.02 -5.05 5.17
C THR A 112 6.88 -4.15 4.72
N ARG A 113 5.81 -4.70 4.12
CA ARG A 113 4.73 -3.98 3.43
C ARG A 113 5.25 -3.01 2.35
N GLY A 114 6.43 -3.27 1.80
CA GLY A 114 7.04 -2.44 0.77
C GLY A 114 7.71 -1.16 1.27
N TYR A 115 7.77 -0.92 2.59
CA TYR A 115 8.48 0.23 3.14
C TYR A 115 9.99 0.07 2.95
N ASN A 116 10.62 1.06 2.32
CA ASN A 116 12.07 1.15 2.30
C ASN A 116 12.54 1.72 3.64
N GLU A 117 12.73 0.83 4.60
CA GLU A 117 13.12 1.18 5.97
C GLU A 117 14.43 1.98 6.00
N GLN A 118 15.43 1.58 5.20
CA GLN A 118 16.71 2.27 5.17
C GLN A 118 16.57 3.73 4.71
N HIS A 119 15.75 3.97 3.68
CA HIS A 119 15.46 5.32 3.22
C HIS A 119 14.71 6.14 4.27
N ILE A 120 13.71 5.55 4.94
CA ILE A 120 12.94 6.24 5.99
C ILE A 120 13.85 6.58 7.18
N LEU A 121 14.68 5.64 7.63
CA LEU A 121 15.62 5.83 8.72
C LEU A 121 16.64 6.92 8.40
N ALA A 122 17.11 7.02 7.16
CA ALA A 122 18.11 8.01 6.75
C ALA A 122 17.66 9.47 6.96
N HIS A 123 16.35 9.75 6.87
CA HIS A 123 15.78 11.09 7.09
C HIS A 123 15.54 11.42 8.57
N LEU A 124 15.66 10.43 9.47
CA LEU A 124 15.43 10.62 10.90
C LEU A 124 16.75 10.98 11.63
N PRO A 125 16.71 11.82 12.67
CA PRO A 125 17.84 12.01 13.58
C PRO A 125 18.28 10.70 14.22
N LYS A 126 19.59 10.55 14.47
CA LYS A 126 20.18 9.34 15.06
C LYS A 126 19.53 8.91 16.38
N SER A 127 19.09 9.86 17.21
CA SER A 127 18.40 9.58 18.47
C SER A 127 17.07 8.84 18.29
N ILE A 128 16.31 9.20 17.25
CA ILE A 128 15.04 8.55 16.90
C ILE A 128 15.30 7.17 16.31
N GLN A 129 16.29 7.05 15.42
CA GLN A 129 16.68 5.76 14.85
C GLN A 129 17.06 4.75 15.96
N GLN A 130 17.87 5.18 16.94
CA GLN A 130 18.26 4.35 18.08
C GLN A 130 17.04 3.91 18.89
N SER A 131 16.14 4.84 19.21
CA SER A 131 14.92 4.53 19.96
C SER A 131 14.04 3.52 19.21
N LEU A 132 13.91 3.65 17.89
CA LEU A 132 13.17 2.71 17.06
C LEU A 132 13.80 1.31 17.07
N LEU A 133 15.12 1.20 16.92
CA LEU A 133 15.85 -0.07 16.99
C LEU A 133 15.64 -0.77 18.33
N LEU A 134 15.70 -0.02 19.44
CA LEU A 134 15.50 -0.57 20.78
C LEU A 134 14.06 -1.05 20.99
N VAL A 135 13.07 -0.30 20.51
CA VAL A 135 11.64 -0.70 20.60
C VAL A 135 11.38 -1.95 19.77
N ARG A 136 11.95 -2.04 18.56
CA ARG A 136 11.73 -3.16 17.64
C ARG A 136 12.41 -4.45 18.10
N HIS A 137 13.70 -4.39 18.46
CA HIS A 137 14.49 -5.58 18.74
C HIS A 137 14.71 -5.83 20.23
N GLY A 138 14.58 -4.81 21.09
CA GLY A 138 14.84 -4.91 22.53
C GLY A 138 14.06 -6.04 23.22
N PRO A 139 12.75 -6.22 22.98
CA PRO A 139 11.99 -7.32 23.58
C PRO A 139 12.50 -8.71 23.18
N ALA A 140 12.95 -8.87 21.93
CA ALA A 140 13.49 -10.14 21.43
C ALA A 140 14.88 -10.42 22.01
N LEU A 141 15.76 -9.41 22.03
CA LEU A 141 17.10 -9.55 22.59
C LEU A 141 17.08 -9.84 24.09
N ARG A 142 16.16 -9.23 24.85
CA ARG A 142 16.02 -9.48 26.30
C ARG A 142 15.54 -10.90 26.65
N ARG A 143 15.01 -11.66 25.70
CA ARG A 143 14.68 -13.09 25.90
C ARG A 143 15.93 -13.97 25.93
N LEU A 144 17.05 -13.48 25.41
CA LEU A 144 18.30 -14.21 25.41
C LEU A 144 19.03 -13.98 26.75
N PRO A 145 19.36 -15.04 27.50
CA PRO A 145 19.88 -14.92 28.86
C PRO A 145 21.23 -14.19 28.95
N PHE A 146 22.00 -14.16 27.87
CA PHE A 146 23.30 -13.45 27.81
C PHE A 146 23.18 -11.97 27.41
N LEU A 147 22.04 -11.55 26.84
CA LEU A 147 21.79 -10.15 26.47
C LEU A 147 20.84 -9.43 27.44
N SER A 148 20.11 -10.17 28.27
CA SER A 148 19.16 -9.60 29.24
C SER A 148 19.82 -8.79 30.34
N THR A 149 21.10 -9.07 30.65
CA THR A 149 21.90 -8.37 31.67
C THR A 149 22.58 -7.11 31.14
N LEU A 150 22.57 -6.87 29.82
CA LEU A 150 23.21 -5.70 29.22
C LEU A 150 22.37 -4.43 29.42
N SER A 151 23.05 -3.29 29.59
CA SER A 151 22.39 -2.00 29.67
C SER A 151 21.71 -1.65 28.33
N PRO A 152 20.67 -0.80 28.33
CA PRO A 152 20.03 -0.34 27.09
C PRO A 152 21.01 0.28 26.10
N GLU A 153 22.02 1.01 26.59
CA GLU A 153 23.07 1.64 25.77
C GLU A 153 23.98 0.60 25.11
N ALA A 154 24.33 -0.47 25.82
CA ALA A 154 25.11 -1.57 25.27
C ALA A 154 24.31 -2.34 24.20
N LEU A 155 23.02 -2.56 24.42
CA LEU A 155 22.12 -3.16 23.43
C LEU A 155 22.00 -2.28 22.18
N LEU A 156 21.88 -0.97 22.36
CA LEU A 156 21.87 -0.01 21.24
C LEU A 156 23.16 -0.04 20.44
N LEU A 157 24.31 -0.11 21.10
CA LEU A 157 25.60 -0.22 20.43
C LEU A 157 25.68 -1.51 19.61
N LEU A 158 25.25 -2.64 20.18
CA LEU A 158 25.21 -3.93 19.49
C LEU A 158 24.26 -3.90 18.29
N LEU A 159 23.06 -3.34 18.43
CA LEU A 159 22.10 -3.17 17.33
C LEU A 159 22.64 -2.24 16.24
N SER A 160 23.34 -1.17 16.60
CA SER A 160 23.92 -0.24 15.63
C SER A 160 25.06 -0.83 14.81
N ALA A 161 25.75 -1.85 15.34
CA ALA A 161 26.78 -2.61 14.64
C ALA A 161 26.24 -3.85 13.91
N SER A 162 24.94 -4.16 14.09
CA SER A 162 24.29 -5.33 13.50
C SER A 162 23.58 -4.95 12.19
N TYR A 163 23.40 -5.93 11.31
CA TYR A 163 22.59 -5.80 10.10
C TYR A 163 21.43 -6.80 10.14
N GLU A 164 20.26 -6.41 9.61
CA GLU A 164 19.13 -7.33 9.45
C GLU A 164 19.29 -8.11 8.15
N THR A 165 19.09 -9.43 8.24
CA THR A 165 19.20 -10.35 7.10
C THR A 165 18.04 -11.33 7.14
N VAL A 166 17.49 -11.62 5.98
CA VAL A 166 16.41 -12.57 5.80
C VAL A 166 16.98 -13.76 5.02
N ALA A 167 16.81 -14.96 5.56
CA ALA A 167 17.20 -16.19 4.88
C ALA A 167 15.94 -16.87 4.31
N PRO A 168 15.89 -17.17 3.00
CA PRO A 168 14.75 -17.88 2.41
C PRO A 168 14.69 -19.33 2.91
N ALA A 169 13.53 -19.97 2.72
CA ALA A 169 13.34 -21.35 3.12
C ALA A 169 14.34 -22.28 2.42
N GLY A 170 15.08 -23.08 3.20
CA GLY A 170 16.09 -24.00 2.68
C GLY A 170 17.48 -23.37 2.47
N ALA A 171 17.65 -22.07 2.70
CA ALA A 171 18.98 -21.46 2.70
C ALA A 171 19.82 -21.97 3.87
N CYS A 172 21.11 -22.21 3.59
CA CYS A 172 22.09 -22.60 4.59
C CYS A 172 22.79 -21.35 5.11
N VAL A 173 22.57 -21.01 6.38
CA VAL A 173 23.16 -19.82 7.03
C VAL A 173 24.59 -20.11 7.52
N TYR A 174 24.83 -21.30 8.08
CA TYR A 174 26.15 -21.79 8.45
C TYR A 174 26.37 -23.20 7.96
N ARG A 175 27.55 -23.46 7.41
CA ARG A 175 28.07 -24.81 7.19
C ARG A 175 29.14 -25.11 8.23
N ALA A 176 29.18 -26.35 8.69
CA ALA A 176 30.13 -26.79 9.72
C ALA A 176 31.61 -26.62 9.31
N SER A 177 31.88 -26.49 8.01
CA SER A 177 33.21 -26.23 7.45
C SER A 177 33.60 -24.76 7.43
N ASP A 178 32.67 -23.84 7.66
CA ASP A 178 32.90 -22.42 7.45
C ASP A 178 33.42 -21.76 8.73
N VAL A 179 34.33 -20.80 8.59
CA VAL A 179 34.79 -19.98 9.71
C VAL A 179 33.65 -19.05 10.10
N ALA A 180 33.09 -19.25 11.30
CA ALA A 180 32.01 -18.42 11.82
C ALA A 180 32.53 -17.00 12.09
N SER A 181 32.28 -16.10 11.14
CA SER A 181 32.72 -14.70 11.17
C SER A 181 31.71 -13.80 11.90
N ASP A 182 30.43 -14.09 11.70
CA ASP A 182 29.33 -13.35 12.31
C ASP A 182 28.63 -14.17 13.41
N VAL A 183 27.65 -13.56 14.09
CA VAL A 183 26.71 -14.25 14.98
C VAL A 183 25.30 -13.80 14.61
N PHE A 184 24.42 -14.76 14.35
CA PHE A 184 23.01 -14.47 14.01
C PHE A 184 22.08 -14.74 15.18
N VAL A 185 21.10 -13.84 15.35
CA VAL A 185 19.99 -14.01 16.29
C VAL A 185 18.70 -14.17 15.51
N VAL A 186 17.98 -15.26 15.75
CA VAL A 186 16.70 -15.53 15.07
C VAL A 186 15.61 -14.66 15.72
N MET A 187 15.17 -13.63 15.00
CA MET A 187 14.09 -12.74 15.43
C MET A 187 12.71 -13.33 15.13
N SER A 188 12.56 -13.96 13.97
CA SER A 188 11.33 -14.61 13.51
C SER A 188 11.66 -15.82 12.63
N GLY A 189 10.85 -16.87 12.70
CA GLY A 189 11.03 -18.09 11.92
C GLY A 189 11.64 -19.25 12.72
N LYS A 190 12.08 -20.29 12.00
CA LYS A 190 12.66 -21.50 12.58
C LYS A 190 13.92 -21.87 11.81
N MET A 191 14.97 -22.20 12.55
CA MET A 191 16.18 -22.79 11.99
C MET A 191 16.27 -24.25 12.42
N ARG A 192 16.71 -25.11 11.50
CA ARG A 192 16.96 -26.52 11.77
C ARG A 192 18.44 -26.78 11.66
N LEU A 193 19.03 -27.31 12.73
CA LEU A 193 20.38 -27.82 12.71
C LEU A 193 20.43 -29.12 11.91
N LEU A 194 21.22 -29.16 10.85
CA LEU A 194 21.48 -30.37 10.08
C LEU A 194 22.82 -30.96 10.51
N ARG A 195 22.82 -32.19 11.04
CA ARG A 195 24.06 -32.95 11.20
C ARG A 195 24.42 -33.60 9.87
N TYR A 196 25.72 -33.74 9.61
CA TYR A 196 26.28 -34.36 8.40
C TYR A 196 25.66 -35.72 8.06
N SER A 197 25.28 -36.51 9.08
CA SER A 197 24.63 -37.82 8.91
C SER A 197 23.20 -37.80 8.35
N GLN A 198 22.58 -36.62 8.19
CA GLN A 198 21.21 -36.45 7.69
C GLN A 198 21.13 -35.69 6.35
N LEU A 199 22.27 -35.28 5.78
CA LEU A 199 22.29 -34.81 4.40
C LEU A 199 22.27 -36.04 3.48
N SER A 200 21.13 -36.28 2.83
CA SER A 200 21.08 -37.22 1.70
C SER A 200 22.08 -36.76 0.65
N PRO A 201 22.95 -37.64 0.12
CA PRO A 201 23.68 -37.31 -1.09
C PRO A 201 22.64 -37.07 -2.18
N ALA A 202 22.73 -35.91 -2.81
CA ALA A 202 22.02 -35.60 -4.05
C ALA A 202 22.73 -36.30 -5.22
#